data_AF-A0A7S0UCZ0-F1
#
_entry.id   AF-A0A7S0UCZ0-F1
#
_cell.length_a   1.000
_cell.length_b   1.000
_cell.length_c   1.000
_cell.angle_alpha   90.00
_cell.angle_beta   90.00
_cell.angle_gamma   90.00
#
_symmetry.space_group_name_H-M   'P 1'
#
loop_
_entity.id
_entity.type
_entity.pdbx_description
1 polymer ?
#
loop_
_entity_poly.entity_id
_entity_poly.type
_entity_poly.pdbx_seq_one_letter_code
_entity_poly.pdbx_strand_id
1 'polypeptide(L)'
;GLDHAPPRSGLGSGLRSYLWRLLGFFVLEEVVCASSRGVILRDEADSEWRDTCKALCKALAEETEVISETSLFLQLKSITSLFCASMDFYGYATAPLREALEGTWDRFLRLLEEECKQKVKEILSQEPFEGMSV
;
A
#
# COMPACT_ATOMS: atom_id res chain seq x y z
N GLY A 1 0.29 -0.83 24.93
CA GLY A 1 0.02 -0.52 23.52
C GLY A 1 1.23 -0.93 22.71
N LEU A 2 1.03 -1.80 21.72
CA LEU A 2 2.05 -2.08 20.72
C LEU A 2 2.29 -0.78 19.93
N ASP A 3 3.55 -0.49 19.60
CA ASP A 3 3.86 0.65 18.75
C ASP A 3 3.38 0.34 17.33
N HIS A 4 2.21 0.85 16.97
CA HIS A 4 1.63 0.72 15.63
C HIS A 4 2.27 1.68 14.62
N ALA A 5 3.30 2.44 15.01
CA ALA A 5 3.98 3.35 14.11
C ALA A 5 4.60 2.60 12.92
N PRO A 6 4.50 3.18 11.71
CA PRO A 6 5.20 2.66 10.56
C PRO A 6 6.72 2.66 10.80
N PRO A 7 7.46 1.68 10.26
CA PRO A 7 8.92 1.63 10.40
C PRO A 7 9.56 2.90 9.81
N ARG A 8 10.52 3.48 10.56
CA ARG A 8 11.23 4.72 10.19
C ARG A 8 12.04 4.65 8.89
N SER A 9 12.26 3.46 8.36
CA SER A 9 13.13 3.18 7.21
C SER A 9 12.43 3.25 5.85
N GLY A 10 11.19 3.76 5.78
CA GLY A 10 10.35 3.63 4.58
C GLY A 10 9.72 2.24 4.51
N LEU A 11 8.60 2.15 3.82
CA LEU A 11 7.79 0.95 3.69
C LEU A 11 8.36 -0.06 2.70
N GLY A 12 9.20 0.26 1.71
CA GLY A 12 9.88 -0.65 0.77
C GLY A 12 9.58 -2.16 0.85
N SER A 13 10.58 -2.99 1.17
CA SER A 13 10.41 -4.44 1.38
C SER A 13 9.74 -4.79 2.74
N GLY A 14 9.63 -3.82 3.64
CA GLY A 14 9.09 -3.95 5.00
C GLY A 14 7.57 -3.80 5.11
N LEU A 15 6.91 -3.28 4.06
CA LEU A 15 5.49 -2.95 4.00
C LEU A 15 4.66 -4.19 4.24
N ARG A 16 5.00 -5.26 3.52
CA ARG A 16 4.32 -6.54 3.65
C ARG A 16 4.34 -7.03 5.09
N SER A 17 5.51 -7.03 5.69
CA SER A 17 5.68 -7.47 7.08
C SER A 17 4.98 -6.54 8.06
N TYR A 18 4.89 -5.24 7.78
CA TYR A 18 4.16 -4.27 8.59
C TYR A 18 2.63 -4.47 8.48
N LEU A 19 2.08 -4.52 7.26
CA LEU A 19 0.67 -4.78 7.02
C LEU A 19 0.24 -6.14 7.60
N TRP A 20 1.07 -7.17 7.49
CA TRP A 20 0.79 -8.48 8.06
C TRP A 20 0.79 -8.47 9.60
N ARG A 21 1.68 -7.69 10.22
CA ARG A 21 1.65 -7.51 11.69
C ARG A 21 0.37 -6.80 12.13
N LEU A 22 -0.05 -5.76 11.42
CA LEU A 22 -1.30 -5.07 11.71
C LEU A 22 -2.51 -5.99 11.52
N LEU A 23 -2.55 -6.71 10.40
CA LEU A 23 -3.61 -7.69 10.14
C LEU A 23 -3.66 -8.74 11.25
N GLY A 24 -2.53 -9.31 11.63
CA GLY A 24 -2.44 -10.27 12.72
C GLY A 24 -2.96 -9.69 14.05
N PHE A 25 -2.58 -8.46 14.38
CA PHE A 25 -3.07 -7.77 15.57
C PHE A 25 -4.59 -7.59 15.56
N PHE A 26 -5.16 -6.93 14.55
CA PHE A 26 -6.60 -6.63 14.51
C PHE A 26 -7.49 -7.86 14.36
N VAL A 27 -7.00 -8.91 13.68
CA VAL A 27 -7.71 -10.19 13.58
C VAL A 27 -7.68 -10.94 14.91
N LEU A 28 -6.53 -10.97 15.59
CA LEU A 28 -6.44 -11.60 16.91
C LEU A 28 -7.29 -10.86 17.95
N GLU A 29 -7.28 -9.53 17.94
CA GLU A 29 -8.14 -8.71 18.79
C GLU A 29 -9.62 -9.04 18.55
N GLU A 30 -10.05 -9.22 17.29
CA GLU A 30 -11.43 -9.60 17.00
C GLU A 30 -11.81 -10.98 17.55
N VAL A 31 -10.94 -11.97 17.40
CA VAL A 31 -11.16 -13.32 17.94
C VAL A 31 -11.17 -13.30 19.48
N VAL A 32 -10.28 -12.54 20.10
CA VAL A 32 -10.23 -12.36 21.55
C VAL A 32 -11.48 -11.63 22.05
N CYS A 33 -11.90 -10.54 21.39
CA CYS A 33 -13.13 -9.81 21.67
C CYS A 33 -14.34 -10.76 21.66
N ALA A 34 -14.49 -11.54 20.58
CA ALA A 34 -15.56 -12.52 20.42
C ALA A 34 -15.56 -13.58 21.53
N SER A 35 -14.37 -13.99 21.99
CA SER A 35 -14.23 -14.97 23.08
C SER A 35 -14.44 -14.37 24.49
N SER A 36 -14.24 -13.06 24.65
CA SER A 36 -14.15 -12.40 25.96
C SER A 36 -15.50 -12.04 26.61
N ARG A 37 -16.64 -12.36 25.98
CA ARG A 37 -17.98 -11.90 26.42
C ARG A 37 -18.11 -10.37 26.56
N GLY A 38 -17.39 -9.61 25.72
CA GLY A 38 -17.52 -8.14 25.65
C GLY A 38 -16.66 -7.36 26.65
N VAL A 39 -15.51 -7.91 27.06
CA VAL A 39 -14.56 -7.20 27.94
C VAL A 39 -13.75 -6.16 27.19
N ILE A 40 -13.49 -6.37 25.88
CA ILE A 40 -12.98 -5.34 24.97
C ILE A 40 -14.14 -4.94 24.07
N LEU A 41 -14.49 -3.65 24.10
CA LEU A 41 -15.60 -3.11 23.33
C LEU A 41 -15.09 -2.86 21.90
N ARG A 42 -15.80 -3.38 20.90
CA ARG A 42 -15.53 -3.13 19.48
C ARG A 42 -15.29 -1.65 19.15
N ASP A 43 -15.91 -0.74 19.89
CA ASP A 43 -15.70 0.71 19.78
C ASP A 43 -14.25 1.15 20.06
N GLU A 44 -13.55 0.50 21.00
CA GLU A 44 -12.14 0.77 21.31
C GLU A 44 -11.23 0.30 20.17
N ALA A 45 -11.45 -0.93 19.68
CA ALA A 45 -10.71 -1.48 18.54
C ALA A 45 -10.94 -0.64 17.26
N ASP A 46 -12.17 -0.19 17.02
CA ASP A 46 -12.50 0.70 15.91
C ASP A 46 -11.83 2.07 16.07
N SER A 47 -11.63 2.55 17.31
CA SER A 47 -10.89 3.78 17.57
C SER A 47 -9.40 3.64 17.29
N GLU A 48 -8.79 2.55 17.76
CA GLU A 48 -7.38 2.24 17.50
C GLU A 48 -7.13 2.01 16.00
N TRP A 49 -8.07 1.36 15.31
CA TRP A 49 -8.04 1.21 13.86
C TRP A 49 -8.07 2.56 13.15
N ARG A 50 -8.92 3.52 13.55
CA ARG A 50 -8.97 4.85 12.92
C ARG A 50 -7.63 5.56 12.97
N ASP A 51 -6.92 5.51 14.10
CA ASP A 51 -5.63 6.17 14.23
C ASP A 51 -4.52 5.41 13.49
N THR A 52 -4.56 4.08 13.50
CA THR A 52 -3.67 3.25 12.68
C THR A 52 -3.88 3.50 11.18
N CYS A 53 -5.14 3.62 10.74
CA CYS A 53 -5.49 3.91 9.35
C CYS A 53 -4.95 5.27 8.90
N LYS A 54 -5.02 6.30 9.75
CA LYS A 54 -4.40 7.61 9.46
C LYS A 54 -2.88 7.49 9.31
N ALA A 55 -2.23 6.76 10.22
CA ALA A 55 -0.79 6.52 10.15
C ALA A 55 -0.40 5.77 8.86
N LEU A 56 -1.20 4.77 8.47
CA LEU A 56 -1.04 4.03 7.21
C LEU A 56 -1.21 4.93 5.98
N CYS A 57 -2.21 5.80 5.96
CA CYS A 57 -2.41 6.73 4.84
C CYS A 57 -1.21 7.68 4.68
N LYS A 58 -0.70 8.21 5.80
CA LYS A 58 0.50 9.06 5.81
C LYS A 58 1.74 8.29 5.30
N ALA A 59 1.98 7.12 5.85
CA ALA A 59 3.05 6.21 5.44
C ALA A 59 2.99 5.89 3.94
N LEU A 60 1.80 5.58 3.43
CA LEU A 60 1.56 5.29 2.01
C LEU A 60 1.94 6.49 1.13
N ALA A 61 1.49 7.69 1.49
CA ALA A 61 1.82 8.91 0.76
C ALA A 61 3.34 9.14 0.72
N GLU A 62 4.00 9.10 1.89
CA GLU A 62 5.45 9.26 2.02
C GLU A 62 6.22 8.22 1.20
N GLU A 63 5.80 6.95 1.21
CA GLU A 63 6.48 5.91 0.44
C GLU A 63 6.33 6.12 -1.05
N THR A 64 5.13 6.47 -1.51
CA THR A 64 4.92 6.77 -2.92
C THR A 64 5.74 7.94 -3.39
N GLU A 65 6.13 8.86 -2.50
CA GLU A 65 7.02 9.96 -2.82
C GLU A 65 8.48 9.55 -3.12
N VAL A 66 8.89 8.36 -2.70
CA VAL A 66 10.27 7.86 -2.85
C VAL A 66 10.35 6.75 -3.90
N ILE A 67 9.25 6.07 -4.21
CA ILE A 67 9.21 5.04 -5.25
C ILE A 67 9.60 5.63 -6.61
N SER A 68 10.60 5.01 -7.22
CA SER A 68 11.13 5.31 -8.56
C SER A 68 10.84 4.22 -9.59
N GLU A 69 10.46 3.02 -9.15
CA GLU A 69 10.19 1.88 -10.02
C GLU A 69 8.69 1.58 -10.10
N THR A 70 8.17 1.51 -11.33
CA THR A 70 6.77 1.16 -11.63
C THR A 70 6.37 -0.20 -11.04
N SER A 71 7.29 -1.17 -11.03
CA SER A 71 7.11 -2.51 -10.47
C SER A 71 6.80 -2.48 -8.97
N LEU A 72 7.52 -1.65 -8.20
CA LEU A 72 7.33 -1.48 -6.76
C LEU A 72 5.98 -0.83 -6.45
N PHE A 73 5.55 0.13 -7.26
CA PHE A 73 4.22 0.73 -7.12
C PHE A 73 3.09 -0.28 -7.32
N LEU A 74 3.22 -1.17 -8.33
CA LEU A 74 2.23 -2.23 -8.55
C LEU A 74 2.18 -3.22 -7.38
N GLN A 75 3.34 -3.56 -6.80
CA GLN A 75 3.39 -4.40 -5.60
C GLN A 75 2.73 -3.72 -4.40
N LEU A 76 3.03 -2.44 -4.17
CA LEU A 76 2.40 -1.60 -3.14
C LEU A 76 0.87 -1.60 -3.28
N LYS A 77 0.37 -1.37 -4.50
CA LYS A 77 -1.07 -1.38 -4.79
C LYS A 77 -1.70 -2.74 -4.50
N SER A 78 -1.10 -3.82 -5.00
CA SER A 78 -1.62 -5.18 -4.83
C SER A 78 -1.73 -5.57 -3.36
N ILE A 79 -0.65 -5.35 -2.60
CA ILE A 79 -0.61 -5.76 -1.19
C ILE A 79 -1.52 -4.91 -0.30
N THR A 80 -1.59 -3.61 -0.55
CA THR A 80 -2.48 -2.70 0.17
C THR A 80 -3.94 -3.04 -0.13
N SER A 81 -4.27 -3.35 -1.39
CA SER A 81 -5.63 -3.75 -1.77
C SER A 81 -6.05 -5.06 -1.10
N LEU A 82 -5.16 -6.06 -1.03
CA LEU A 82 -5.41 -7.32 -0.33
C LEU A 82 -5.60 -7.11 1.17
N PHE A 83 -4.78 -6.25 1.78
CA PHE A 83 -4.92 -5.88 3.17
C PHE A 83 -6.26 -5.19 3.45
N CYS A 84 -6.66 -4.21 2.64
CA CYS A 84 -7.96 -3.56 2.75
C CYS A 84 -9.12 -4.56 2.64
N ALA A 85 -9.07 -5.47 1.66
CA ALA A 85 -10.11 -6.51 1.53
C ALA A 85 -10.19 -7.43 2.75
N SER A 86 -9.04 -7.73 3.37
CA SER A 86 -8.98 -8.54 4.58
C SER A 86 -9.56 -7.79 5.77
N MET A 87 -9.19 -6.52 5.97
CA MET A 87 -9.70 -5.69 7.07
C MET A 87 -11.21 -5.42 6.94
N ASP A 88 -11.71 -5.17 5.72
CA ASP A 88 -13.15 -5.01 5.47
C ASP A 88 -13.94 -6.27 5.84
N PHE A 89 -13.37 -7.47 5.61
CA PHE A 89 -13.98 -8.74 6.00
C PHE A 89 -14.18 -8.86 7.53
N TYR A 90 -13.28 -8.27 8.32
CA TYR A 90 -13.38 -8.21 9.79
C TYR A 90 -14.16 -6.97 10.30
N GLY A 91 -14.77 -6.20 9.40
CA GLY A 91 -15.62 -5.06 9.74
C GLY A 91 -14.86 -3.76 9.99
N TYR A 92 -13.56 -3.69 9.70
CA TYR A 92 -12.77 -2.47 9.84
C TYR A 92 -12.85 -1.63 8.55
N ALA A 93 -13.27 -0.37 8.67
CA ALA A 93 -13.46 0.50 7.52
C ALA A 93 -12.13 0.90 6.86
N THR A 94 -11.93 0.52 5.59
CA THR A 94 -10.67 0.81 4.86
C THR A 94 -10.78 1.88 3.78
N ALA A 95 -11.96 2.52 3.62
CA ALA A 95 -12.19 3.54 2.60
C ALA A 95 -11.11 4.65 2.55
N PRO A 96 -10.65 5.24 3.68
CA PRO A 96 -9.61 6.26 3.65
C PRO A 96 -8.28 5.76 3.08
N LEU A 97 -7.93 4.50 3.34
CA LEU A 97 -6.70 3.89 2.82
C LEU A 97 -6.80 3.61 1.31
N ARG A 98 -7.99 3.27 0.83
CA ARG A 98 -8.27 3.10 -0.61
C ARG A 98 -8.18 4.44 -1.35
N GLU A 99 -8.78 5.48 -0.80
CA GLU A 99 -8.71 6.84 -1.34
C GLU A 99 -7.26 7.36 -1.36
N ALA A 100 -6.49 7.12 -0.28
CA ALA A 100 -5.07 7.46 -0.24
C ALA A 100 -4.28 6.74 -1.35
N LEU A 101 -4.57 5.45 -1.59
CA LEU A 101 -3.94 4.68 -2.66
C LEU A 101 -4.33 5.22 -4.05
N GLU A 102 -5.58 5.58 -4.26
CA GLU A 102 -6.05 6.19 -5.50
C GLU A 102 -5.40 7.56 -5.75
N GLY A 103 -5.21 8.37 -4.71
CA GLY A 103 -4.50 9.64 -4.78
C GLY A 103 -3.07 9.55 -5.30
N THR A 104 -2.46 8.36 -5.22
CA THR A 104 -1.08 8.13 -5.70
C THR A 104 -1.01 7.72 -7.17
N TRP A 105 -2.15 7.50 -7.83
CA TRP A 105 -2.24 7.01 -9.22
C TRP A 105 -1.60 7.94 -10.24
N ASP A 106 -1.76 9.25 -10.08
CA ASP A 106 -1.17 10.23 -11.00
C ASP A 106 0.36 10.16 -11.02
N ARG A 107 0.98 9.92 -9.85
CA ARG A 107 2.43 9.72 -9.75
C ARG A 107 2.88 8.44 -10.45
N PHE A 108 2.11 7.36 -10.31
CA PHE A 108 2.38 6.11 -11.02
C PHE A 108 2.34 6.29 -12.53
N LEU A 109 1.33 6.98 -13.05
CA LEU A 109 1.21 7.25 -14.49
C LEU A 109 2.42 8.03 -15.02
N ARG A 110 2.91 9.02 -14.26
CA ARG A 110 4.12 9.78 -14.61
C ARG A 110 5.38 8.90 -14.66
N LEU A 111 5.56 8.02 -13.68
CA LEU A 111 6.70 7.08 -13.67
C LEU A 111 6.64 6.12 -14.86
N LEU A 112 5.46 5.58 -15.14
CA LEU A 112 5.25 4.67 -16.26
C LEU A 112 5.53 5.36 -17.60
N GLU A 113 5.08 6.61 -17.77
CA GLU A 113 5.32 7.39 -18.97
C GLU A 113 6.82 7.60 -19.22
N GLU A 114 7.58 8.00 -18.18
CA GLU A 114 9.03 8.17 -18.28
C GLU A 114 9.75 6.86 -18.60
N GLU A 115 9.37 5.75 -17.96
CA GLU A 115 9.92 4.44 -18.25
C GLU A 115 9.64 4.00 -19.70
N CYS A 116 8.43 4.24 -20.20
CA CYS A 116 8.07 3.97 -21.59
C CYS A 116 8.89 4.81 -22.57
N LYS A 117 9.04 6.12 -22.33
CA LYS A 117 9.87 7.00 -23.17
C LYS A 117 11.32 6.50 -23.23
N GLN A 118 11.86 6.09 -22.10
CA GLN A 118 13.23 5.60 -22.00
C GLN A 118 13.41 4.30 -22.80
N LYS A 119 12.50 3.32 -22.62
CA LYS A 119 12.52 2.06 -23.39
C LYS A 119 12.41 2.29 -24.89
N VAL A 120 11.54 3.21 -25.33
CA VAL A 120 11.41 3.54 -26.76
C VAL A 120 12.70 4.17 -27.30
N LYS A 121 13.33 5.11 -26.57
CA LYS A 121 14.61 5.70 -26.98
C LYS A 121 15.71 4.65 -27.09
N GLU A 122 15.79 3.72 -26.14
CA GLU A 122 16.76 2.62 -26.16
C GLU A 122 16.60 1.75 -27.41
N ILE A 123 15.37 1.32 -27.72
CA ILE A 123 15.07 0.53 -28.93
C ILE A 123 15.47 1.31 -30.19
N LEU A 124 15.07 2.58 -30.30
CA LEU A 124 15.40 3.43 -31.45
C LEU A 124 16.89 3.73 -31.59
N SER A 125 17.67 3.68 -30.50
CA SER A 125 19.11 3.88 -30.52
C SER A 125 19.91 2.62 -30.91
N GLN A 126 19.30 1.44 -30.75
CA GLN A 126 19.91 0.15 -31.07
C GLN A 126 19.68 -0.27 -32.53
N GLU A 127 18.63 0.24 -33.17
CA GLU A 127 18.34 0.02 -34.58
C GLU A 127 18.99 1.15 -35.43
N PRO A 128 20.02 0.88 -36.24
CA PRO A 128 20.34 1.80 -37.33
C PRO A 128 19.11 1.90 -38.23
N PHE A 129 18.66 3.12 -38.55
CA PHE A 129 17.61 3.36 -39.54
C PHE A 129 18.11 2.93 -40.93
N GLU A 130 18.20 1.63 -41.18
CA GLU A 130 18.16 1.09 -42.54
C GLU A 130 16.70 1.20 -42.97
N GLY A 131 16.40 2.28 -43.69
CA GLY A 131 15.05 2.55 -44.18
C GLY A 131 14.49 1.29 -44.82
N MET A 132 13.26 0.92 -44.45
CA MET A 132 12.56 -0.24 -45.02
C MET A 132 12.70 -0.19 -46.55
N SER A 133 13.61 -1.01 -47.09
CA SER A 133 13.84 -1.02 -48.53
C SER A 133 12.66 -1.75 -49.14
N VAL A 134 11.79 -0.97 -49.77
CA VAL A 134 10.68 -1.44 -50.61
C VAL A 134 11.22 -2.23 -51.79
#